data_AF-A0AAP2MSM4-F1
#
_entry.id   AF-A0AAP2MSM4-F1
#
_cell.length_a   1.000
_cell.length_b   1.000
_cell.length_c   1.000
_cell.angle_alpha   90.00
_cell.angle_beta   90.00
_cell.angle_gamma   90.00
#
_symmetry.space_group_name_H-M   'P 1'
#
loop_
_entity.id
_entity.type
_entity.pdbx_description
1 polymer ?
#
loop_
_entity_poly.entity_id
_entity_poly.type
_entity_poly.pdbx_seq_one_letter_code
_entity_poly.pdbx_strand_id
1 'polypeptide(L)'
;MNGPASHRKSAQAPKRMPTARSNRFISARDFKALPDNRFELTVVTFADPYGKAPLARMQIKGHMLWRGEHPIAPGAQKVDFIADEAYSVTPLMQGFANVLNTVASHGYAKWEIGQTQSVFDKDFVPLGLSAGKYFKEYDLVYLSHGMMFWGARNIDGRGFDTELNRPTNLQIPMVRK
;
A
#
# COMPACT_ATOMS: atom_id res chain seq x y z
N MET A 1 27.39 46.53 -43.11
CA MET A 1 25.99 46.14 -42.81
C MET A 1 26.01 44.64 -42.47
N ASN A 2 26.01 44.29 -41.19
CA ASN A 2 25.96 42.89 -40.73
C ASN A 2 24.66 42.67 -39.96
N GLY A 3 23.75 41.88 -40.52
CA GLY A 3 22.47 41.52 -39.88
C GLY A 3 22.64 40.50 -38.75
N PRO A 4 21.75 40.47 -37.75
CA PRO A 4 21.96 39.69 -36.53
C PRO A 4 21.59 38.21 -36.70
N ALA A 5 22.42 37.35 -36.11
CA ALA A 5 22.22 35.90 -36.05
C ALA A 5 21.10 35.53 -35.06
N SER A 6 20.01 34.98 -35.61
CA SER A 6 18.89 34.38 -34.86
C SER A 6 19.34 33.20 -34.01
N HIS A 7 19.37 33.38 -32.69
CA HIS A 7 19.54 32.28 -31.72
C HIS A 7 18.17 31.71 -31.37
N ARG A 8 17.77 30.61 -32.02
CA ARG A 8 16.65 29.77 -31.54
C ARG A 8 17.11 29.05 -30.27
N LYS A 9 16.62 29.50 -29.11
CA LYS A 9 16.67 28.72 -27.87
C LYS A 9 15.86 27.44 -28.10
N SER A 10 16.52 26.29 -28.11
CA SER A 10 15.88 24.98 -28.04
C SER A 10 15.14 24.88 -26.70
N ALA A 11 13.81 24.85 -26.77
CA ALA A 11 12.96 24.57 -25.62
C ALA A 11 13.28 23.16 -25.11
N GLN A 12 13.95 23.09 -23.96
CA GLN A 12 14.24 21.84 -23.30
C GLN A 12 12.92 21.29 -22.75
N ALA A 13 12.44 20.18 -23.35
CA ALA A 13 11.25 19.48 -22.89
C ALA A 13 11.38 19.20 -21.38
N PRO A 14 10.30 19.36 -20.59
CA PRO A 14 10.36 19.14 -19.15
C PRO A 14 10.87 17.71 -18.90
N LYS A 15 11.96 17.63 -18.13
CA LYS A 15 12.48 16.36 -17.60
C LYS A 15 11.30 15.64 -16.94
N ARG A 16 10.79 14.58 -17.57
CA ARG A 16 9.83 13.67 -16.93
C ARG A 16 10.42 13.31 -15.58
N MET A 17 9.71 13.62 -14.50
CA MET A 17 10.07 13.10 -13.19
C MET A 17 10.17 11.58 -13.33
N PRO A 18 11.17 10.93 -12.72
CA PRO A 18 11.19 9.48 -12.66
C PRO A 18 9.85 9.05 -12.09
N THR A 19 9.06 8.31 -12.87
CA THR A 19 7.91 7.61 -12.32
C THR A 19 8.48 6.77 -11.19
N ALA A 20 7.96 6.97 -9.97
CA ALA A 20 8.41 6.24 -8.80
C ALA A 20 8.49 4.77 -9.19
N ARG A 21 9.72 4.25 -9.32
CA ARG A 21 9.96 2.82 -9.45
C ARG A 21 9.21 2.26 -8.26
N SER A 22 8.12 1.52 -8.53
CA SER A 22 7.33 0.88 -7.49
C SER A 22 8.30 0.09 -6.63
N ASN A 23 8.69 0.66 -5.49
CA ASN A 23 9.57 -0.03 -4.57
C ASN A 23 8.74 -1.21 -4.11
N ARG A 24 9.09 -2.41 -4.60
CA ARG A 24 8.59 -3.66 -4.01
C ARG A 24 9.11 -3.70 -2.59
N PHE A 25 8.35 -3.12 -1.66
CA PHE A 25 8.58 -3.33 -0.26
C PHE A 25 8.24 -4.79 0.02
N ILE A 26 9.23 -5.54 0.51
CA ILE A 26 8.94 -6.83 1.11
C ILE A 26 8.09 -6.54 2.34
N SER A 27 7.04 -7.33 2.54
CA SER A 27 6.14 -7.17 3.66
C SER A 27 5.80 -8.49 4.34
N ALA A 28 5.65 -8.41 5.66
CA ALA A 28 5.05 -9.45 6.47
C ALA A 28 3.67 -8.97 6.89
N ARG A 29 2.74 -9.92 7.02
CA ARG A 29 1.35 -9.64 7.39
C ARG A 29 0.90 -10.52 8.53
N ASP A 30 0.10 -9.93 9.39
CA ASP A 30 -0.67 -10.62 10.41
C ASP A 30 -2.12 -10.20 10.26
N PHE A 31 -2.98 -11.15 9.92
CA PHE A 31 -4.37 -10.90 9.61
C PHE A 31 -5.28 -11.66 10.58
N LYS A 32 -6.31 -10.96 11.04
CA LYS A 32 -7.35 -11.53 11.89
C LYS A 32 -8.72 -11.15 11.32
N ALA A 33 -9.47 -12.16 10.89
CA ALA A 33 -10.90 -12.01 10.66
C ALA A 33 -11.62 -11.95 12.00
N LEU A 34 -12.57 -11.03 12.11
CA LEU A 34 -13.42 -10.82 13.27
C LEU A 34 -14.90 -11.08 12.87
N PRO A 35 -15.82 -11.18 13.84
CA PRO A 35 -17.25 -11.20 13.55
C PRO A 35 -17.71 -10.01 12.68
N ASP A 36 -18.89 -10.13 12.08
CA ASP A 36 -19.53 -9.08 11.28
C ASP A 36 -18.68 -8.59 10.08
N ASN A 37 -17.89 -9.51 9.50
CA ASN A 37 -16.95 -9.24 8.41
C ASN A 37 -15.88 -8.21 8.73
N ARG A 38 -15.61 -7.94 10.02
CA ARG A 38 -14.54 -7.03 10.41
C ARG A 38 -13.18 -7.70 10.27
N PHE A 39 -12.14 -6.89 10.15
CA PHE A 39 -10.77 -7.37 10.15
C PHE A 39 -9.81 -6.47 10.92
N GLU A 40 -8.74 -7.08 11.40
CA GLU A 40 -7.52 -6.39 11.83
C GLU A 40 -6.35 -6.90 10.99
N LEU A 41 -5.54 -5.98 10.50
CA LEU A 41 -4.37 -6.28 9.69
C LEU A 41 -3.18 -5.49 10.23
N THR A 42 -2.10 -6.19 10.54
CA THR A 42 -0.78 -5.59 10.73
C THR A 42 0.07 -5.87 9.51
N VAL A 43 0.64 -4.83 8.91
CA VAL A 43 1.62 -4.95 7.83
C VAL A 43 2.94 -4.37 8.31
N VAL A 44 4.03 -5.14 8.22
CA VAL A 44 5.39 -4.62 8.42
C VAL A 44 6.08 -4.62 7.08
N THR A 45 6.59 -3.47 6.65
CA THR A 45 7.41 -3.35 5.45
C THR A 45 8.89 -3.37 5.83
N PHE A 46 9.72 -3.89 4.93
CA PHE A 46 11.15 -4.06 5.14
C PHE A 46 11.96 -3.35 4.06
N ALA A 47 13.13 -2.84 4.46
CA ALA A 47 14.08 -2.18 3.57
C ALA A 47 15.03 -3.16 2.86
N ASP A 48 15.04 -4.43 3.27
CA ASP A 48 15.88 -5.49 2.71
C ASP A 48 15.02 -6.67 2.21
N PRO A 49 15.52 -7.47 1.26
CA PRO A 49 14.76 -8.56 0.68
C PRO A 49 14.54 -9.75 1.63
N TYR A 50 15.27 -9.81 2.76
CA TYR A 50 15.25 -10.93 3.71
C TYR A 50 14.39 -10.64 4.95
N GLY A 51 13.75 -9.48 5.03
CA GLY A 51 12.87 -9.13 6.14
C GLY A 51 13.60 -8.87 7.46
N LYS A 52 14.86 -8.40 7.42
CA LYS A 52 15.69 -8.17 8.62
C LYS A 52 15.72 -6.71 9.08
N ALA A 53 15.40 -5.77 8.20
CA ALA A 53 15.45 -4.33 8.42
C ALA A 53 14.02 -3.75 8.34
N PRO A 54 13.23 -3.82 9.42
CA PRO A 54 11.88 -3.28 9.44
C PRO A 54 11.89 -1.76 9.22
N LEU A 55 11.07 -1.31 8.29
CA LEU A 55 11.00 0.08 7.84
C LEU A 55 9.83 0.82 8.50
N ALA A 56 8.64 0.24 8.40
CA ALA A 56 7.42 0.79 8.96
C ALA A 56 6.45 -0.33 9.32
N ARG A 57 5.59 -0.05 10.29
CA ARG A 57 4.46 -0.90 10.64
C ARG A 57 3.17 -0.14 10.44
N MET A 58 2.21 -0.79 9.80
CA MET A 58 0.86 -0.29 9.60
C MET A 58 -0.10 -1.17 10.39
N GLN A 59 -1.08 -0.56 11.03
CA GLN A 59 -2.24 -1.25 11.58
C GLN A 59 -3.49 -0.72 10.92
N ILE A 60 -4.29 -1.64 10.38
CA ILE A 60 -5.45 -1.34 9.56
C ILE A 60 -6.62 -2.12 10.14
N LYS A 61 -7.75 -1.44 10.30
CA LYS A 61 -9.02 -2.05 10.73
C LYS A 61 -10.14 -1.60 9.81
N GLY A 62 -11.08 -2.50 9.58
CA GLY A 62 -12.30 -2.18 8.85
C GLY A 62 -13.08 -3.42 8.46
N HIS A 63 -13.74 -3.36 7.30
CA HIS A 63 -14.70 -4.37 6.86
C HIS A 63 -14.30 -5.07 5.56
N MET A 64 -14.65 -6.35 5.48
CA MET A 64 -14.59 -7.19 4.29
C MET A 64 -15.96 -7.23 3.62
N LEU A 65 -16.03 -6.96 2.32
CA LEU A 65 -17.22 -7.21 1.51
C LEU A 65 -16.96 -8.38 0.57
N TRP A 66 -17.63 -9.51 0.81
CA TRP A 66 -17.55 -10.69 -0.03
C TRP A 66 -18.34 -10.47 -1.33
N ARG A 67 -17.69 -10.65 -2.48
CA ARG A 67 -18.24 -10.38 -3.82
C ARG A 67 -18.49 -11.65 -4.65
N GLY A 68 -18.50 -12.80 -4.00
CA GLY A 68 -18.67 -14.10 -4.63
C GLY A 68 -17.37 -14.66 -5.19
N GLU A 69 -17.48 -15.63 -6.10
CA GLU A 69 -16.36 -16.44 -6.55
C GLU A 69 -15.30 -15.66 -7.34
N HIS A 70 -14.04 -16.05 -7.16
CA HIS A 70 -12.91 -15.61 -7.97
C HIS A 70 -12.47 -16.75 -8.91
N PRO A 71 -12.27 -16.50 -10.22
CA PRO A 71 -11.96 -17.55 -11.19
C PRO A 71 -10.54 -18.18 -11.06
N ILE A 72 -9.77 -17.80 -10.04
CA ILE A 72 -8.35 -18.24 -9.93
C ILE A 72 -8.24 -19.69 -9.47
N ALA A 73 -9.18 -20.12 -8.63
CA ALA A 73 -9.27 -21.47 -8.11
C ALA A 73 -10.68 -21.72 -7.55
N PRO A 74 -11.20 -22.95 -7.62
CA PRO A 74 -12.43 -23.32 -6.91
C PRO A 74 -12.34 -22.95 -5.41
N GLY A 75 -13.37 -22.30 -4.89
CA GLY A 75 -13.43 -21.84 -3.50
C GLY A 75 -12.70 -20.52 -3.22
N ALA A 76 -11.97 -19.95 -4.18
CA ALA A 76 -11.47 -18.58 -4.04
C ALA A 76 -12.64 -17.59 -4.11
N GLN A 77 -12.59 -16.56 -3.28
CA GLN A 77 -13.62 -15.53 -3.19
C GLN A 77 -13.01 -14.16 -3.50
N LYS A 78 -13.73 -13.35 -4.27
CA LYS A 78 -13.48 -11.91 -4.41
C LYS A 78 -13.85 -11.23 -3.10
N VAL A 79 -12.94 -10.41 -2.60
CA VAL A 79 -13.15 -9.65 -1.36
C VAL A 79 -12.77 -8.20 -1.59
N ASP A 80 -13.61 -7.27 -1.17
CA ASP A 80 -13.22 -5.87 -1.03
C ASP A 80 -12.81 -5.63 0.42
N PHE A 81 -11.56 -5.26 0.66
CA PHE A 81 -11.10 -4.81 1.98
C PHE A 81 -11.26 -3.30 2.06
N ILE A 82 -11.99 -2.81 3.06
CA ILE A 82 -12.22 -1.38 3.28
C ILE A 82 -11.64 -1.02 4.64
N ALA A 83 -10.69 -0.10 4.69
CA ALA A 83 -10.12 0.43 5.93
C ALA A 83 -10.96 1.62 6.42
N ASP A 84 -12.11 1.33 7.02
CA ASP A 84 -13.11 2.30 7.50
C ASP A 84 -13.21 2.41 9.03
N GLU A 85 -12.39 1.69 9.79
CA GLU A 85 -12.36 1.81 11.27
C GLU A 85 -11.09 2.48 11.79
N ALA A 86 -9.92 2.09 11.26
CA ALA A 86 -8.65 2.66 11.70
C ALA A 86 -7.53 2.42 10.69
N TYR A 87 -6.60 3.37 10.64
CA TYR A 87 -5.33 3.25 9.93
C TYR A 87 -4.26 4.03 10.69
N SER A 88 -3.24 3.33 11.19
CA SER A 88 -2.07 3.95 11.82
C SER A 88 -0.76 3.50 11.20
N VAL A 89 0.26 4.36 11.32
CA VAL A 89 1.63 4.13 10.87
C VAL A 89 2.59 4.32 12.04
N THR A 90 3.51 3.38 12.21
CA THR A 90 4.68 3.49 13.11
C THR A 90 5.95 3.45 12.25
N PRO A 91 6.79 4.51 12.24
CA PRO A 91 8.13 4.43 11.68
C PRO A 91 9.01 3.51 12.52
N LEU A 92 9.71 2.57 11.90
CA LEU A 92 10.62 1.65 12.60
C LEU A 92 12.10 1.93 12.30
N MET A 93 12.38 2.91 11.43
CA MET A 93 13.72 3.30 11.03
C MET A 93 13.84 4.83 10.94
N GLN A 94 14.98 5.38 11.40
CA GLN A 94 15.21 6.83 11.43
C GLN A 94 15.06 7.47 10.05
N GLY A 95 15.63 6.83 9.01
CA GLY A 95 15.56 7.32 7.65
C GLY A 95 14.11 7.49 7.17
N PHE A 96 13.21 6.56 7.55
CA PHE A 96 11.80 6.67 7.21
C PHE A 96 11.10 7.79 7.98
N ALA A 97 11.34 7.92 9.28
CA ALA A 97 10.81 9.03 10.08
C ALA A 97 11.23 10.39 9.51
N ASN A 98 12.49 10.52 9.06
CA ASN A 98 13.00 11.75 8.43
C ASN A 98 12.26 12.07 7.11
N VAL A 99 12.02 11.05 6.28
CA VAL A 99 11.22 11.21 5.05
C VAL A 99 9.81 11.67 5.39
N LEU A 100 9.13 11.03 6.35
CA LEU A 100 7.78 11.43 6.77
C LEU A 100 7.73 12.86 7.30
N ASN A 101 8.74 13.30 8.05
CA ASN A 101 8.84 14.70 8.49
C ASN A 101 9.01 15.70 7.34
N THR A 102 9.37 15.24 6.14
CA THR A 102 9.44 16.08 4.93
C THR A 102 8.14 16.03 4.13
N VAL A 103 7.55 14.85 3.94
CA VAL A 103 6.44 14.63 2.99
C VAL A 103 5.06 14.50 3.64
N ALA A 104 5.00 14.33 4.97
CA ALA A 104 3.77 14.09 5.74
C ALA A 104 3.82 14.83 7.09
N SER A 105 4.32 16.07 7.11
CA SER A 105 4.42 16.88 8.33
C SER A 105 3.14 17.64 8.66
N HIS A 106 2.37 18.03 7.65
CA HIS A 106 1.14 18.79 7.85
C HIS A 106 0.01 17.88 8.37
N GLY A 107 -0.63 18.24 9.49
CA GLY A 107 -1.71 17.45 10.10
C GLY A 107 -1.25 16.26 10.96
N TYR A 108 0.07 16.15 11.19
CA TYR A 108 0.68 15.12 12.02
C TYR A 108 1.58 15.76 13.08
N ALA A 109 1.76 15.06 14.20
CA ALA A 109 2.87 15.36 15.09
C ALA A 109 4.19 15.02 14.38
N LYS A 110 5.31 15.51 14.92
CA LYS A 110 6.62 15.11 14.43
C LYS A 110 6.75 13.58 14.44
N TRP A 111 7.17 13.02 13.32
CA TRP A 111 7.39 11.59 13.19
C TRP A 111 8.68 11.18 13.89
N GLU A 112 8.56 10.21 14.78
CA GLU A 112 9.67 9.64 15.56
C GLU A 112 9.63 8.12 15.48
N ILE A 113 10.78 7.48 15.63
CA ILE A 113 10.87 6.01 15.60
C ILE A 113 10.03 5.44 16.76
N GLY A 114 9.25 4.41 16.46
CA GLY A 114 8.43 3.69 17.44
C GLY A 114 7.14 4.42 17.81
N GLN A 115 7.01 5.71 17.47
CA GLN A 115 5.80 6.48 17.74
C GLN A 115 4.76 6.23 16.66
N THR A 116 3.56 5.86 17.09
CA THR A 116 2.45 5.54 16.19
C THR A 116 1.57 6.76 16.02
N GLN A 117 1.21 7.08 14.78
CA GLN A 117 0.23 8.13 14.50
C GLN A 117 -0.89 7.59 13.62
N SER A 118 -2.11 8.09 13.85
CA SER A 118 -3.25 7.81 13.00
C SER A 118 -3.16 8.61 11.70
N VAL A 119 -3.23 7.90 10.58
CA VAL A 119 -3.37 8.41 9.20
C VAL A 119 -4.80 8.19 8.68
N PHE A 120 -5.70 7.68 9.53
CA PHE A 120 -7.09 7.46 9.19
C PHE A 120 -7.79 8.77 8.86
N ASP A 121 -8.52 8.78 7.74
CA ASP A 121 -9.26 9.94 7.22
C ASP A 121 -8.39 11.21 7.04
N LYS A 122 -7.11 11.01 6.75
CA LYS A 122 -6.14 12.10 6.52
C LYS A 122 -5.40 11.88 5.22
N ASP A 123 -4.90 12.97 4.65
CA ASP A 123 -3.93 12.90 3.57
C ASP A 123 -2.66 12.22 4.07
N PHE A 124 -2.21 11.19 3.36
CA PHE A 124 -0.95 10.52 3.64
C PHE A 124 -0.30 10.06 2.34
N VAL A 125 0.41 11.00 1.72
CA VAL A 125 1.06 10.85 0.40
C VAL A 125 1.93 9.59 0.28
N PRO A 126 2.72 9.17 1.29
CA PRO A 126 3.55 7.96 1.17
C PRO A 126 2.77 6.68 0.83
N LEU A 127 1.48 6.62 1.19
CA LEU A 127 0.58 5.50 0.90
C LEU A 127 -0.56 5.88 -0.06
N GLY A 128 -0.49 7.07 -0.67
CA GLY A 128 -1.52 7.56 -1.59
C GLY A 128 -2.89 7.77 -0.96
N LEU A 129 -2.96 7.98 0.36
CA LEU A 129 -4.23 8.21 1.06
C LEU A 129 -4.67 9.67 0.91
N SER A 130 -5.98 9.86 0.80
CA SER A 130 -6.62 11.18 0.76
C SER A 130 -7.72 11.25 1.80
N ALA A 131 -7.84 12.39 2.48
CA ALA A 131 -8.92 12.63 3.43
C ALA A 131 -10.30 12.45 2.78
N GLY A 132 -11.27 11.94 3.55
CA GLY A 132 -12.64 11.66 3.13
C GLY A 132 -12.80 10.44 2.20
N LYS A 133 -11.72 9.70 1.92
CA LYS A 133 -11.75 8.50 1.07
C LYS A 133 -11.14 7.32 1.81
N TYR A 134 -11.98 6.34 2.17
CA TYR A 134 -11.46 5.10 2.73
C TYR A 134 -10.61 4.35 1.72
N PHE A 135 -9.49 3.83 2.20
CA PHE A 135 -8.67 2.91 1.43
C PHE A 135 -9.49 1.65 1.16
N LYS A 136 -9.58 1.29 -0.12
CA LYS A 136 -10.29 0.10 -0.59
C LYS A 136 -9.37 -0.71 -1.50
N GLU A 137 -9.23 -2.00 -1.21
CA GLU A 137 -8.57 -2.96 -2.09
C GLU A 137 -9.55 -4.01 -2.61
N TYR A 138 -9.55 -4.19 -3.92
CA TYR A 138 -10.25 -5.24 -4.65
C TYR A 138 -9.33 -6.45 -4.75
N ASP A 139 -9.35 -7.35 -3.77
CA ASP A 139 -8.42 -8.49 -3.65
C ASP A 139 -9.17 -9.85 -3.71
N LEU A 140 -8.59 -10.93 -3.24
CA LEU A 140 -9.23 -12.22 -3.12
C LEU A 140 -8.81 -12.88 -1.83
N VAL A 141 -9.64 -13.80 -1.34
CA VAL A 141 -9.28 -14.73 -0.28
C VAL A 141 -9.45 -16.13 -0.82
N TYR A 142 -8.39 -16.94 -0.69
CA TYR A 142 -8.44 -18.36 -0.98
C TYR A 142 -7.87 -19.13 0.21
N LEU A 143 -8.67 -20.02 0.79
CA LEU A 143 -8.27 -20.88 1.90
C LEU A 143 -7.98 -22.28 1.38
N SER A 144 -6.79 -22.79 1.66
CA SER A 144 -6.37 -24.11 1.20
C SER A 144 -5.32 -24.69 2.14
N HIS A 145 -5.47 -25.96 2.55
CA HIS A 145 -4.48 -26.66 3.37
C HIS A 145 -4.06 -25.92 4.66
N GLY A 146 -5.01 -25.26 5.34
CA GLY A 146 -4.72 -24.48 6.56
C GLY A 146 -3.98 -23.16 6.32
N MET A 147 -3.87 -22.73 5.06
CA MET A 147 -3.23 -21.49 4.63
C MET A 147 -4.24 -20.53 4.02
N MET A 148 -3.98 -19.23 4.18
CA MET A 148 -4.75 -18.16 3.56
C MET A 148 -3.91 -17.44 2.50
N PHE A 149 -4.38 -17.46 1.27
CA PHE A 149 -3.79 -16.73 0.15
C PHE A 149 -4.63 -15.48 -0.13
N TRP A 150 -3.95 -14.36 -0.39
CA TRP A 150 -4.57 -13.26 -1.16
C TRP A 150 -3.89 -13.12 -2.51
N GLY A 151 -4.25 -12.08 -3.25
CA GLY A 151 -3.67 -11.76 -4.52
C GLY A 151 -2.22 -11.31 -4.43
N ALA A 152 -1.44 -11.74 -5.41
CA ALA A 152 -0.14 -11.16 -5.69
C ALA A 152 -0.30 -9.89 -6.54
N ARG A 153 0.57 -8.91 -6.28
CA ARG A 153 0.62 -7.65 -7.04
C ARG A 153 0.70 -7.96 -8.54
N ASN A 154 -0.02 -7.17 -9.35
CA ASN A 154 0.03 -7.28 -10.79
C ASN A 154 1.47 -7.16 -11.30
N ILE A 155 1.82 -7.94 -12.35
CA ILE A 155 3.19 -8.03 -12.89
C ILE A 155 3.68 -6.66 -13.38
N ASP A 156 2.77 -5.84 -13.89
CA ASP A 156 3.01 -4.47 -14.33
C ASP A 156 3.06 -3.43 -13.19
N GLY A 157 2.88 -3.86 -11.94
CA GLY A 157 2.97 -3.02 -10.74
C GLY A 157 1.66 -2.34 -10.34
N ARG A 158 0.57 -2.47 -11.11
CA ARG A 158 -0.74 -1.91 -10.74
C ARG A 158 -1.21 -2.40 -9.37
N GLY A 159 -1.86 -1.51 -8.63
CA GLY A 159 -2.49 -1.84 -7.35
C GLY A 159 -3.80 -2.58 -7.52
N PHE A 160 -4.54 -2.75 -6.42
CA PHE A 160 -5.84 -3.39 -6.37
C PHE A 160 -6.94 -2.34 -6.16
N ASP A 161 -6.84 -1.22 -6.86
CA ASP A 161 -7.63 0.00 -6.66
C ASP A 161 -8.98 0.00 -7.41
N THR A 162 -9.19 -0.95 -8.32
CA THR A 162 -10.43 -1.13 -9.08
C THR A 162 -10.75 -2.62 -9.27
N GLU A 163 -12.01 -2.96 -9.56
CA GLU A 163 -12.41 -4.34 -9.90
C GLU A 163 -11.60 -4.91 -11.07
N LEU A 164 -11.31 -4.08 -12.08
CA LEU A 164 -10.51 -4.48 -13.26
C LEU A 164 -9.06 -4.82 -12.88
N ASN A 165 -8.56 -4.25 -11.79
CA ASN A 165 -7.21 -4.51 -11.29
C ASN A 165 -7.16 -5.64 -10.25
N ARG A 166 -8.28 -6.34 -10.00
CA ARG A 166 -8.32 -7.46 -9.05
C ARG A 166 -7.28 -8.52 -9.45
N PRO A 167 -6.49 -9.03 -8.48
CA PRO A 167 -5.33 -9.86 -8.77
C PRO A 167 -5.69 -11.21 -9.41
N THR A 168 -4.87 -11.63 -10.37
CA THR A 168 -5.01 -12.91 -11.08
C THR A 168 -3.96 -13.95 -10.69
N ASN A 169 -3.16 -13.65 -9.67
CA ASN A 169 -2.11 -14.53 -9.14
C ASN A 169 -2.22 -14.61 -7.62
N LEU A 170 -1.75 -15.69 -7.01
CA LEU A 170 -1.69 -15.85 -5.56
C LEU A 170 -0.31 -15.43 -5.04
N GLN A 171 -0.28 -14.79 -3.87
CA GLN A 171 0.97 -14.47 -3.17
C GLN A 171 1.36 -15.55 -2.16
N ILE A 172 2.54 -15.37 -1.54
CA ILE A 172 2.98 -16.22 -0.43
C ILE A 172 1.90 -16.22 0.67
N PRO A 173 1.40 -17.40 1.06
CA PRO A 173 0.28 -17.51 1.99
C PRO A 173 0.64 -17.10 3.41
N MET A 174 -0.38 -16.73 4.18
CA MET A 174 -0.33 -16.67 5.63
C MET A 174 -0.74 -18.02 6.21
N VAL A 175 -0.04 -18.45 7.25
CA VAL A 175 -0.35 -19.69 8.00
C VAL A 175 -1.20 -19.35 9.20
N ARG A 176 -2.18 -20.20 9.52
CA ARG A 176 -2.99 -20.07 10.72
C ARG A 176 -2.10 -20.15 11.97
N LYS A 177 -2.27 -19.18 12.88
CA LYS A 177 -1.64 -19.19 14.21
C LYS A 177 -2.52 -19.94 15.22
#